data_AF-Q6QNU5-F1
#
_entry.id   AF-Q6QNU5-F1
#
_cell.length_a   1.000
_cell.length_b   1.000
_cell.length_c   1.000
_cell.angle_alpha   90.00
_cell.angle_beta   90.00
_cell.angle_gamma   90.00
#
_symmetry.space_group_name_H-M   'P 1'
#
loop_
_entity.id
_entity.type
_entity.pdbx_description
1 polymer ?
#
loop_
_entity_poly.entity_id
_entity_poly.type
_entity_poly.pdbx_seq_one_letter_code
_entity_poly.pdbx_strand_id
1 'polypeptide(L)'
;CTVNGGVNTTICPNEATCGTNCFIEGVNYTASGVTTSGSSLTMNQYMPSTTGGYSSVSPRLYLLGADGNYVMLQLNGKELSFDVDLSSLPCGENGSLYLAQMAANGGANQYNTAGANYGSGYCDAQCPVETWKNGTLNTNNSGYCCNEMDILEGNSQANALTPHSCTATACDSSGCGFNPY
;
A
#
# COMPACT_ATOMS: atom_id res chain seq x y z
N CYS A 1 -9.24 3.63 18.13
CA CYS A 1 -10.03 4.38 17.12
C CYS A 1 -10.59 3.50 16.01
N THR A 2 -9.98 2.35 15.71
CA THR A 2 -10.47 1.36 14.73
C THR A 2 -11.34 0.28 15.38
N VAL A 3 -12.27 -0.28 14.62
CA VAL A 3 -13.04 -1.49 14.96
C VAL A 3 -13.27 -2.29 13.68
N ASN A 4 -12.69 -3.50 13.57
CA ASN A 4 -12.83 -4.40 12.42
C ASN A 4 -12.61 -3.73 11.04
N GLY A 5 -11.54 -2.93 10.91
CA GLY A 5 -11.21 -2.20 9.68
C GLY A 5 -11.94 -0.86 9.50
N GLY A 6 -13.08 -0.65 10.19
CA GLY A 6 -13.78 0.64 10.24
C GLY A 6 -13.36 1.51 11.42
N VAL A 7 -14.13 2.57 11.69
CA VAL A 7 -13.91 3.49 12.82
C VAL A 7 -14.89 3.26 13.97
N ASN A 8 -14.44 3.57 15.20
CA ASN A 8 -15.35 3.76 16.32
C ASN A 8 -16.09 5.10 16.14
N THR A 9 -17.38 5.05 15.85
CA THR A 9 -18.20 6.23 15.51
C THR A 9 -18.35 7.23 16.66
N THR A 10 -18.17 6.81 17.91
CA THR A 10 -18.19 7.72 19.07
C THR A 10 -16.90 8.53 19.17
N ILE A 11 -15.76 7.93 18.79
CA ILE A 11 -14.44 8.58 18.86
C ILE A 11 -14.13 9.35 17.57
N CYS A 12 -14.56 8.84 16.42
CA CYS A 12 -14.36 9.40 15.08
C CYS A 12 -15.71 9.63 14.35
N PRO A 13 -16.61 10.49 14.86
CA PRO A 13 -17.87 10.82 14.17
C PRO A 13 -17.64 11.67 12.90
N ASN A 14 -16.52 12.40 12.84
CA ASN A 14 -16.07 13.19 11.71
C ASN A 14 -14.54 13.31 11.72
N GLU A 15 -13.95 13.82 10.64
CA GLU A 15 -12.49 13.92 10.50
C GLU A 15 -11.82 14.77 11.59
N ALA A 16 -12.40 15.92 11.95
CA ALA A 16 -11.80 16.85 12.90
C ALA A 16 -11.74 16.27 14.31
N THR A 17 -12.84 15.64 14.74
CA THR A 17 -12.90 14.93 16.03
C THR A 17 -11.95 13.74 16.03
N CYS A 18 -11.87 12.98 14.93
CA CYS A 18 -10.95 11.86 14.82
C CYS A 18 -9.49 12.32 14.92
N GLY A 19 -9.11 13.39 14.20
CA GLY A 19 -7.75 13.95 14.21
C GLY A 19 -7.31 14.47 15.59
N THR A 20 -8.25 14.90 16.43
CA THR A 20 -7.95 15.31 17.81
C THR A 20 -7.83 14.11 18.76
N ASN A 21 -8.67 13.09 18.56
CA ASN A 21 -8.83 12.00 19.53
C ASN A 21 -7.92 10.79 19.26
N CYS A 22 -7.36 10.68 18.06
CA CYS A 22 -6.70 9.47 17.59
C CYS A 22 -5.24 9.67 17.27
N PHE A 23 -4.44 8.71 17.71
CA PHE A 23 -3.01 8.61 17.44
C PHE A 23 -2.78 7.24 16.81
N ILE A 24 -2.20 7.24 15.61
CA ILE A 24 -1.71 6.01 14.98
C ILE A 24 -0.29 5.75 15.47
N GLU A 25 -0.05 4.54 15.95
CA GLU A 25 1.24 4.14 16.52
C GLU A 25 2.19 3.65 15.42
N GLY A 26 3.49 3.66 15.75
CA GLY A 26 4.49 2.98 14.93
C GLY A 26 4.31 1.47 14.93
N VAL A 27 4.99 0.81 14.01
CA VAL A 27 4.96 -0.66 13.88
C VAL A 27 6.32 -1.27 14.19
N ASN A 28 6.31 -2.51 14.66
CA ASN A 28 7.52 -3.34 14.70
C ASN A 28 7.67 -4.04 13.34
N TYR A 29 8.48 -3.46 12.46
CA TYR A 29 8.68 -3.95 11.09
C TYR A 29 9.06 -5.44 11.03
N THR A 30 9.94 -5.91 11.93
CA THR A 30 10.35 -7.32 11.89
C THR A 30 9.22 -8.26 12.28
N ALA A 31 8.39 -7.87 13.26
CA ALA A 31 7.18 -8.62 13.60
C ALA A 31 6.12 -8.58 12.48
N SER A 32 6.13 -7.54 11.65
CA SER A 32 5.32 -7.41 10.43
C SER A 32 5.92 -8.12 9.21
N GLY A 33 6.99 -8.90 9.39
CA GLY A 33 7.61 -9.66 8.29
C GLY A 33 8.54 -8.86 7.39
N VAL A 34 8.91 -7.63 7.79
CA VAL A 34 9.72 -6.70 6.99
C VAL A 34 11.11 -6.55 7.59
N THR A 35 12.14 -6.80 6.79
CA THR A 35 13.54 -6.55 7.15
C THR A 35 14.29 -5.90 6.00
N THR A 36 15.29 -5.08 6.33
CA THR A 36 16.17 -4.45 5.34
C THR A 36 17.64 -4.62 5.72
N SER A 37 18.51 -4.67 4.71
CA SER A 37 19.97 -4.67 4.89
C SER A 37 20.63 -4.02 3.68
N GLY A 38 21.20 -2.83 3.86
CA GLY A 38 21.74 -2.04 2.75
C GLY A 38 20.64 -1.72 1.72
N SER A 39 20.82 -2.22 0.49
CA SER A 39 19.88 -2.05 -0.62
C SER A 39 18.87 -3.20 -0.78
N SER A 40 18.83 -4.14 0.17
CA SER A 40 17.93 -5.31 0.13
C SER A 40 16.75 -5.13 1.07
N LEU A 41 15.56 -5.51 0.61
CA LEU A 41 14.31 -5.60 1.35
C LEU A 41 13.82 -7.05 1.28
N THR A 42 13.45 -7.63 2.42
CA THR A 42 12.80 -8.94 2.50
C THR A 42 11.43 -8.79 3.14
N MET A 43 10.41 -9.34 2.50
CA MET A 43 9.03 -9.36 2.98
C MET A 43 8.58 -10.81 3.15
N ASN A 44 8.06 -11.14 4.33
CA ASN A 44 7.53 -12.46 4.65
C ASN A 44 6.01 -12.40 4.71
N GLN A 45 5.35 -13.34 4.02
CA GLN A 45 3.89 -13.47 4.08
C GLN A 45 3.41 -13.90 5.48
N TYR A 46 4.20 -14.74 6.17
CA TYR A 46 3.84 -15.32 7.47
C TYR A 46 4.93 -15.06 8.51
N MET A 47 4.51 -14.82 9.76
CA MET A 47 5.40 -14.73 10.93
C MET A 47 4.93 -15.65 12.06
N PRO A 48 5.85 -16.20 12.88
CA PRO A 48 5.47 -17.04 14.02
C PRO A 48 4.54 -16.30 14.99
N SER A 49 3.44 -16.94 15.38
CA SER A 49 2.49 -16.38 16.34
C SER A 49 2.86 -16.75 17.78
N THR A 50 2.60 -15.85 18.73
CA THR A 50 2.74 -16.11 20.17
C THR A 50 1.73 -17.14 20.69
N THR A 51 0.62 -17.35 19.98
CA THR A 51 -0.38 -18.38 20.29
C THR A 51 -0.09 -19.73 19.64
N GLY A 52 1.08 -19.88 19.00
CA GLY A 52 1.44 -21.05 18.19
C GLY A 52 1.01 -20.94 16.73
N GLY A 53 1.71 -21.67 15.86
CA GLY A 53 1.51 -21.59 14.41
C GLY A 53 2.08 -20.31 13.79
N TYR A 54 1.45 -19.85 12.70
CA TYR A 54 1.85 -18.68 11.94
C TYR A 54 0.69 -17.72 11.74
N SER A 55 0.97 -16.42 11.81
CA SER A 55 0.05 -15.35 11.45
C SER A 55 0.38 -14.85 10.04
N SER A 56 -0.64 -14.68 9.19
CA SER A 56 -0.48 -13.97 7.93
C SER A 56 -0.34 -12.48 8.21
N VAL A 57 0.82 -11.91 7.90
CA VAL A 57 1.14 -10.49 8.16
C VAL A 57 1.07 -9.63 6.89
N SER A 58 1.24 -10.23 5.70
CA SER A 58 1.02 -9.66 4.37
C SER A 58 1.37 -8.16 4.25
N PRO A 59 2.66 -7.80 4.33
CA PRO A 59 3.08 -6.40 4.41
C PRO A 59 2.88 -5.66 3.08
N ARG A 60 2.45 -4.40 3.16
CA ARG A 60 2.49 -3.41 2.07
C ARG A 60 3.38 -2.25 2.50
N LEU A 61 4.32 -1.87 1.64
CA LEU A 61 5.33 -0.84 1.93
C LEU A 61 5.33 0.21 0.82
N TYR A 62 5.72 1.43 1.19
CA TYR A 62 5.96 2.53 0.26
C TYR A 62 7.36 3.05 0.43
N LEU A 63 7.98 3.49 -0.67
CA LEU A 63 9.31 4.08 -0.61
C LEU A 63 9.21 5.51 -0.08
N LEU A 64 9.69 5.75 1.14
CA LEU A 64 9.67 7.05 1.79
C LEU A 64 11.00 7.80 1.58
N GLY A 65 10.91 9.07 1.23
CA GLY A 65 12.02 10.00 1.07
C GLY A 65 12.48 10.59 2.41
N ALA A 66 13.66 11.21 2.41
CA ALA A 66 14.25 11.84 3.60
C ALA A 66 13.47 13.07 4.08
N ASP A 67 12.59 13.64 3.26
CA ASP A 67 11.71 14.76 3.58
C ASP A 67 10.40 14.33 4.28
N GLY A 68 10.22 13.02 4.50
CA GLY A 68 9.01 12.46 5.11
C GLY A 68 7.82 12.33 4.15
N ASN A 69 8.03 12.53 2.85
CA ASN A 69 7.05 12.25 1.79
C ASN A 69 7.46 11.00 1.01
N TYR A 70 6.53 10.39 0.27
CA TYR A 70 6.86 9.30 -0.65
C TYR A 70 7.79 9.76 -1.76
N VAL A 71 8.68 8.86 -2.19
CA VAL A 71 9.56 9.08 -3.35
C VAL A 71 8.72 9.06 -4.63
N MET A 72 8.57 10.22 -5.24
CA MET A 72 7.82 10.37 -6.50
C MET A 72 8.68 9.99 -7.70
N LEU A 73 8.62 8.72 -8.10
CA LEU A 73 9.34 8.20 -9.27
C LEU A 73 8.71 8.73 -10.57
N GLN A 74 9.50 9.49 -11.36
CA GLN A 74 9.08 10.05 -12.65
C GLN A 74 9.66 9.21 -13.80
N LEU A 75 8.96 8.15 -14.19
CA LEU A 75 9.52 7.13 -15.11
C LEU A 75 9.15 7.31 -16.59
N ASN A 76 8.40 8.35 -16.96
CA ASN A 76 8.09 8.56 -18.38
C ASN A 76 9.38 8.77 -19.20
N GLY A 77 9.62 7.90 -20.19
CA GLY A 77 10.85 7.89 -20.98
C GLY A 77 12.11 7.52 -20.18
N LYS A 78 11.96 6.79 -19.07
CA LYS A 78 13.05 6.29 -18.23
C LYS A 78 12.85 4.80 -17.92
N GLU A 79 13.76 4.24 -17.13
CA GLU A 79 13.74 2.85 -16.68
C GLU A 79 13.77 2.75 -15.15
N LEU A 80 13.20 1.65 -14.64
CA LEU A 80 13.39 1.17 -13.27
C LEU A 80 13.94 -0.26 -13.38
N SER A 81 14.99 -0.55 -12.61
CA SER A 81 15.61 -1.87 -12.54
C SER A 81 15.80 -2.28 -11.09
N PHE A 82 15.61 -3.56 -10.81
CA PHE A 82 15.79 -4.17 -9.50
C PHE A 82 16.10 -5.66 -9.65
N ASP A 83 16.76 -6.22 -8.64
CA ASP A 83 16.96 -7.66 -8.50
C ASP A 83 15.85 -8.25 -7.63
N VAL A 84 15.40 -9.46 -7.93
CA VAL A 84 14.31 -10.13 -7.20
C VAL A 84 14.61 -11.60 -6.99
N ASP A 85 14.25 -12.12 -5.80
CA ASP A 85 14.24 -13.53 -5.49
C ASP A 85 12.80 -13.98 -5.20
N LEU A 86 12.19 -14.69 -6.16
CA LEU A 86 10.85 -15.26 -6.05
C LEU A 86 10.88 -16.77 -5.73
N SER A 87 12.05 -17.35 -5.47
CA SER A 87 12.22 -18.80 -5.33
C SER A 87 11.39 -19.40 -4.19
N SER A 88 11.07 -18.59 -3.17
CA SER A 88 10.26 -18.96 -2.02
C SER A 88 8.75 -18.73 -2.20
N LEU A 89 8.31 -18.14 -3.32
CA LEU A 89 6.90 -17.88 -3.60
C LEU A 89 6.31 -19.01 -4.44
N PRO A 90 5.55 -19.96 -3.86
CA PRO A 90 4.88 -21.02 -4.62
C PRO A 90 3.64 -20.51 -5.36
N CYS A 91 2.92 -21.43 -6.01
CA CYS A 91 1.61 -21.15 -6.60
C CYS A 91 0.68 -20.44 -5.60
N GLY A 92 0.05 -19.35 -6.05
CA GLY A 92 -0.94 -18.62 -5.28
C GLY A 92 -0.39 -17.46 -4.45
N GLU A 93 0.92 -17.40 -4.21
CA GLU A 93 1.55 -16.19 -3.65
C GLU A 93 1.72 -15.13 -4.75
N ASN A 94 1.74 -13.86 -4.35
CA ASN A 94 2.00 -12.72 -5.23
C ASN A 94 3.03 -11.80 -4.58
N GLY A 95 4.27 -11.87 -5.05
CA GLY A 95 5.29 -10.88 -4.80
C GLY A 95 5.08 -9.73 -5.77
N SER A 96 4.83 -8.53 -5.24
CA SER A 96 4.42 -7.39 -6.06
C SER A 96 5.38 -6.20 -5.89
N LEU A 97 5.74 -5.59 -7.02
CA LEU A 97 6.39 -4.28 -7.09
C LEU A 97 5.65 -3.45 -8.13
N TYR A 98 5.01 -2.38 -7.68
CA TYR A 98 4.15 -1.54 -8.51
C TYR A 98 4.24 -0.07 -8.11
N LEU A 99 3.67 0.79 -8.93
CA LEU A 99 3.59 2.23 -8.71
C LEU A 99 2.12 2.63 -8.70
N ALA A 100 1.67 3.26 -7.61
CA ALA A 100 0.36 3.91 -7.54
C ALA A 100 0.53 5.43 -7.54
N GLN A 101 -0.34 6.16 -8.24
CA GLN A 101 -0.31 7.61 -8.30
C GLN A 101 -0.93 8.27 -7.04
N MET A 102 -0.40 7.89 -5.87
CA MET A 102 -0.78 8.44 -4.56
C MET A 102 -0.27 9.89 -4.38
N ALA A 103 -0.88 10.63 -3.45
CA ALA A 103 -0.37 11.92 -3.03
C ALA A 103 0.98 11.76 -2.29
N ALA A 104 1.98 12.57 -2.63
CA ALA A 104 3.33 12.46 -2.07
C ALA A 104 3.37 12.52 -0.53
N ASN A 105 2.53 13.35 0.08
CA ASN A 105 2.45 13.49 1.54
C ASN A 105 1.47 12.48 2.20
N GLY A 106 0.99 11.49 1.45
CA GLY A 106 -0.01 10.53 1.91
C GLY A 106 -1.37 11.14 2.22
N GLY A 107 -1.69 12.31 1.67
CA GLY A 107 -2.94 13.02 1.95
C GLY A 107 -2.97 13.72 3.31
N ALA A 108 -1.79 13.95 3.91
CA ALA A 108 -1.68 14.73 5.15
C ALA A 108 -2.38 16.09 5.02
N ASN A 109 -3.06 16.47 6.10
CA ASN A 109 -3.86 17.68 6.19
C ASN A 109 -3.95 18.13 7.66
N GLN A 110 -4.75 19.16 7.95
CA GLN A 110 -4.87 19.72 9.31
C GLN A 110 -5.37 18.73 10.38
N TYR A 111 -6.02 17.63 9.99
CA TYR A 111 -6.53 16.59 10.90
C TYR A 111 -5.75 15.28 10.81
N ASN A 112 -4.89 15.13 9.81
CA ASN A 112 -3.99 14.00 9.66
C ASN A 112 -2.56 14.52 9.50
N THR A 113 -1.86 14.64 10.62
CA THR A 113 -0.44 15.01 10.67
C THR A 113 0.50 13.81 10.55
N ALA A 114 -0.04 12.58 10.44
CA ALA A 114 0.73 11.35 10.29
C ALA A 114 1.24 11.21 8.84
N GLY A 115 0.33 11.32 7.86
CA GLY A 115 0.67 11.37 6.44
C GLY A 115 1.47 10.17 5.93
N ALA A 116 2.36 10.44 4.98
CA ALA A 116 3.23 9.44 4.35
C ALA A 116 4.13 8.69 5.35
N ASN A 117 4.56 9.33 6.46
CA ASN A 117 5.37 8.68 7.50
C ASN A 117 4.67 7.46 8.14
N TYR A 118 3.34 7.39 8.04
CA TYR A 118 2.52 6.29 8.55
C TYR A 118 1.77 5.55 7.43
N GLY A 119 2.22 5.66 6.18
CA GLY A 119 1.65 4.89 5.08
C GLY A 119 0.23 5.32 4.66
N SER A 120 -0.16 6.56 4.91
CA SER A 120 -1.50 7.06 4.59
C SER A 120 -1.74 7.28 3.09
N GLY A 121 -2.99 7.24 2.66
CA GLY A 121 -3.45 7.71 1.35
C GLY A 121 -3.27 6.73 0.20
N TYR A 122 -3.43 5.43 0.46
CA TYR A 122 -3.37 4.40 -0.58
C TYR A 122 -4.52 4.53 -1.58
N CYS A 123 -4.20 4.21 -2.83
CA CYS A 123 -5.11 4.07 -3.94
C CYS A 123 -4.47 3.12 -4.95
N ASP A 124 -5.29 2.54 -5.82
CA ASP A 124 -4.85 1.73 -6.96
C ASP A 124 -5.95 1.74 -8.04
N ALA A 125 -5.76 0.96 -9.12
CA ALA A 125 -6.72 0.89 -10.21
C ALA A 125 -8.00 0.10 -9.88
N GLN A 126 -8.07 -0.55 -8.72
CA GLN A 126 -9.29 -1.21 -8.24
C GLN A 126 -10.23 -0.23 -7.53
N CYS A 127 -9.82 1.03 -7.36
CA CYS A 127 -10.61 2.08 -6.72
C CYS A 127 -11.10 1.69 -5.30
N PRO A 128 -10.21 1.25 -4.39
CA PRO A 128 -10.59 0.68 -3.10
C PRO A 128 -11.42 1.67 -2.28
N VAL A 129 -12.43 1.13 -1.59
CA VAL A 129 -13.18 1.87 -0.58
C VAL A 129 -12.43 1.74 0.75
N GLU A 130 -11.49 2.66 0.97
CA GLU A 130 -10.75 2.72 2.23
C GLU A 130 -11.51 3.51 3.31
N THR A 131 -11.27 3.17 4.58
CA THR A 131 -11.78 3.94 5.72
C THR A 131 -11.19 5.35 5.76
N TRP A 132 -9.94 5.52 5.34
CA TRP A 132 -9.28 6.81 5.16
C TRP A 132 -8.91 7.04 3.70
N LYS A 133 -9.73 7.79 2.99
CA LYS A 133 -9.48 8.14 1.60
C LYS A 133 -8.59 9.38 1.53
N ASN A 134 -7.41 9.23 0.94
CA ASN A 134 -6.40 10.29 0.81
C ASN A 134 -6.16 11.05 2.13
N GLY A 135 -5.97 10.30 3.23
CA GLY A 135 -5.68 10.86 4.56
C GLY A 135 -6.89 11.41 5.32
N THR A 136 -8.10 11.41 4.75
CA THR A 136 -9.33 11.89 5.39
C THR A 136 -10.32 10.75 5.63
N LEU A 137 -11.08 10.81 6.72
CA LEU A 137 -12.15 9.85 7.02
C LEU A 137 -13.18 9.80 5.89
N ASN A 138 -13.33 8.64 5.25
CA ASN A 138 -14.17 8.42 4.08
C ASN A 138 -15.65 8.23 4.46
N THR A 139 -16.29 9.28 4.97
CA THR A 139 -17.68 9.22 5.49
C THR A 139 -18.74 8.91 4.43
N ASN A 140 -18.42 9.04 3.14
CA ASN A 140 -19.32 8.73 2.03
C ASN A 140 -19.04 7.36 1.38
N ASN A 141 -18.12 6.56 1.94
CA ASN A 141 -17.72 5.25 1.44
C ASN A 141 -17.37 5.25 -0.06
N SER A 142 -16.67 6.29 -0.53
CA SER A 142 -16.30 6.43 -1.94
C SER A 142 -14.98 5.71 -2.26
N GLY A 143 -14.88 5.11 -3.44
CA GLY A 143 -13.64 4.50 -3.92
C GLY A 143 -12.54 5.55 -4.17
N TYR A 144 -11.27 5.17 -3.99
CA TYR A 144 -10.13 6.01 -4.33
C TYR A 144 -9.35 5.41 -5.51
N CYS A 145 -9.68 5.90 -6.71
CA CYS A 145 -9.02 5.52 -7.96
C CYS A 145 -7.74 6.32 -8.19
N CYS A 146 -6.67 5.67 -8.64
CA CYS A 146 -5.51 6.35 -9.22
C CYS A 146 -4.78 5.46 -10.23
N ASN A 147 -4.02 6.05 -11.15
CA ASN A 147 -3.24 5.28 -12.12
C ASN A 147 -2.28 4.32 -11.39
N GLU A 148 -2.16 3.12 -11.93
CA GLU A 148 -1.34 2.05 -11.37
C GLU A 148 -0.49 1.41 -12.48
N MET A 149 0.75 1.11 -12.16
CA MET A 149 1.68 0.42 -13.04
C MET A 149 2.27 -0.77 -12.28
N ASP A 150 1.79 -1.96 -12.60
CA ASP A 150 2.24 -3.20 -11.98
C ASP A 150 3.44 -3.73 -12.74
N ILE A 151 4.63 -3.45 -12.20
CA ILE A 151 5.91 -3.77 -12.86
C ILE A 151 6.24 -5.25 -12.69
N LEU A 152 5.94 -5.79 -11.51
CA LEU A 152 6.03 -7.20 -11.20
C LEU A 152 4.83 -7.59 -10.37
N GLU A 153 4.06 -8.56 -10.86
CA GLU A 153 3.16 -9.38 -10.06
C GLU A 153 3.43 -10.84 -10.39
N GLY A 154 3.85 -11.61 -9.39
CA GLY A 154 4.14 -13.01 -9.67
C GLY A 154 4.72 -13.80 -8.52
N ASN A 155 5.11 -15.01 -8.87
CA ASN A 155 5.72 -15.99 -8.00
C ASN A 155 6.72 -16.85 -8.80
N SER A 156 7.23 -17.93 -8.22
CA SER A 156 8.19 -18.81 -8.88
C SER A 156 7.67 -19.51 -10.14
N GLN A 157 6.37 -19.47 -10.42
CA GLN A 157 5.74 -20.20 -11.52
C GLN A 157 5.35 -19.32 -12.70
N ALA A 158 4.93 -18.08 -12.44
CA ALA A 158 4.49 -17.13 -13.46
C ALA A 158 4.66 -15.69 -12.99
N ASN A 159 4.68 -14.75 -13.94
CA ASN A 159 4.67 -13.31 -13.67
C ASN A 159 3.84 -12.56 -14.72
N ALA A 160 3.37 -11.37 -14.36
CA ALA A 160 2.70 -10.44 -15.24
C ALA A 160 3.22 -9.01 -15.04
N LEU A 161 3.24 -8.26 -16.15
CA LEU A 161 3.43 -6.82 -16.22
C LEU A 161 2.10 -6.20 -16.66
N THR A 162 1.47 -5.37 -15.84
CA THR A 162 0.11 -4.88 -16.09
C THR A 162 0.01 -3.36 -15.90
N PRO A 163 -0.09 -2.57 -16.98
CA PRO A 163 -0.41 -1.16 -16.85
C PRO A 163 -1.92 -0.95 -16.68
N HIS A 164 -2.30 -0.10 -15.73
CA HIS A 164 -3.68 0.28 -15.46
C HIS A 164 -3.88 1.78 -15.60
N SER A 165 -4.57 2.19 -16.67
CA SER A 165 -4.88 3.60 -16.93
C SER A 165 -6.19 4.02 -16.24
N CYS A 166 -6.23 5.28 -15.79
CA CYS A 166 -7.38 5.82 -15.08
C CYS A 166 -7.87 7.15 -15.65
N THR A 167 -9.18 7.35 -15.51
CA THR A 167 -9.83 8.65 -15.55
C THR A 167 -9.95 9.21 -14.13
N ALA A 168 -10.55 10.40 -13.98
CA ALA A 168 -10.80 10.98 -12.65
C ALA A 168 -11.79 10.16 -11.79
N THR A 169 -12.62 9.31 -12.40
CA THR A 169 -13.75 8.64 -11.71
C THR A 169 -13.69 7.12 -11.72
N ALA A 170 -12.84 6.52 -12.57
CA ALA A 170 -12.74 5.08 -12.76
C ALA A 170 -11.40 4.71 -13.40
N CYS A 171 -11.04 3.44 -13.29
CA CYS A 171 -9.81 2.88 -13.83
C CYS A 171 -10.10 1.64 -14.68
N ASP A 172 -9.14 1.29 -15.53
CA ASP A 172 -9.07 -0.02 -16.16
C ASP A 172 -8.63 -1.06 -15.12
N SER A 173 -9.60 -1.64 -14.41
CA SER A 173 -9.34 -2.57 -13.31
C SER A 173 -8.63 -3.85 -13.74
N SER A 174 -8.81 -4.29 -14.99
CA SER A 174 -8.16 -5.51 -15.50
C SER A 174 -6.82 -5.24 -16.18
N GLY A 175 -6.62 -4.01 -16.68
CA GLY A 175 -5.40 -3.61 -17.37
C GLY A 175 -5.21 -4.34 -18.70
N CYS A 176 -4.07 -4.11 -19.33
CA CYS A 176 -3.64 -4.84 -20.53
C CYS A 176 -2.37 -5.66 -20.26
N GLY A 177 -2.51 -6.63 -19.36
CA GLY A 177 -1.41 -7.42 -18.83
C GLY A 177 -0.66 -8.26 -19.86
N PHE A 178 0.64 -8.39 -19.63
CA PHE A 178 1.54 -9.28 -20.36
C PHE A 178 2.06 -10.37 -19.42
N ASN A 179 1.65 -11.63 -19.68
CA ASN A 179 2.18 -12.82 -19.03
C ASN A 179 2.86 -13.69 -20.11
N PRO A 180 4.14 -14.09 -19.94
CA PRO A 180 4.86 -14.86 -20.96
C PRO A 180 4.40 -16.31 -21.20
N TYR A 181 3.69 -16.93 -20.25
CA TYR A 181 3.26 -18.34 -20.35
C TYR A 181 2.15 -18.53 -21.40
#